data_AF-A0A1S3MQF1-F1
#
_entry.id   AF-A0A1S3MQF1-F1
#
_cell.length_a   1.000
_cell.length_b   1.000
_cell.length_c   1.000
_cell.angle_alpha   90.00
_cell.angle_beta   90.00
_cell.angle_gamma   90.00
#
_symmetry.space_group_name_H-M   'P 1'
#
loop_
_entity.id
_entity.type
_entity.pdbx_description
1 polymer ?
#
loop_
_entity_poly.entity_id
_entity_poly.type
_entity_poly.pdbx_seq_one_letter_code
_entity_poly.pdbx_strand_id
1 'polypeptide(L)'
;MFEVILTRVRGFLDDPIWRGPLPSNGVMHVDECVEFHRLWSAMQFVYCIPVGAHEFTVEQCFGDGLHWAGCMIISLLGQQRRFDILDFSYHLLKVQKHDGKDEMIKSVPLKKMVDRIHKFQVLNDEIYAILNKYLKSGDGENIPVEHVRCFQPPIHQSLASN
;
A
#
# COMPACT_ATOMS: atom_id res chain seq x y z
N MET A 1 -19.07 8.97 -13.78
CA MET A 1 -19.64 7.63 -13.48
C MET A 1 -18.68 6.78 -12.64
N PHE A 2 -17.44 6.54 -13.09
CA PHE A 2 -16.47 5.71 -12.36
C PHE A 2 -16.10 6.25 -10.96
N GLU A 3 -15.86 7.56 -10.85
CA GLU A 3 -15.64 8.24 -9.56
C GLU A 3 -16.79 8.01 -8.55
N VAL A 4 -18.04 8.17 -8.99
CA VAL A 4 -19.23 7.92 -8.14
C VAL A 4 -19.25 6.47 -7.64
N ILE A 5 -18.81 5.51 -8.45
CA ILE A 5 -18.69 4.11 -8.05
C ILE A 5 -17.63 3.98 -6.96
N LEU A 6 -16.43 4.55 -7.15
CA LEU A 6 -15.36 4.53 -6.16
C LEU A 6 -15.78 5.16 -4.83
N THR A 7 -16.48 6.29 -4.86
CA THR A 7 -17.00 6.96 -3.65
C THR A 7 -18.03 6.10 -2.93
N ARG A 8 -18.91 5.40 -3.66
CA ARG A 8 -19.86 4.46 -3.04
C ARG A 8 -19.17 3.26 -2.41
N VAL A 9 -18.18 2.69 -3.10
CA VAL A 9 -17.40 1.56 -2.57
C VAL A 9 -16.64 1.96 -1.31
N ARG A 10 -16.14 3.20 -1.21
CA ARG A 10 -15.52 3.71 0.02
C ARG A 10 -16.45 3.59 1.23
N GLY A 11 -17.75 3.86 1.05
CA GLY A 11 -18.77 3.71 2.09
C GLY A 11 -19.08 2.26 2.48
N PHE A 12 -18.50 1.27 1.82
CA PHE A 12 -18.56 -0.14 2.27
C PHE A 12 -17.37 -0.52 3.15
N LEU A 13 -16.39 0.39 3.33
CA LEU A 13 -15.15 0.18 4.08
C LEU A 13 -15.18 0.92 5.44
N ASP A 14 -16.32 0.86 6.12
CA ASP A 14 -16.55 1.59 7.38
C ASP A 14 -16.11 0.81 8.63
N ASP A 15 -15.92 -0.50 8.52
CA ASP A 15 -15.44 -1.32 9.64
C ASP A 15 -14.04 -0.85 10.10
N PRO A 16 -13.81 -0.66 11.41
CA PRO A 16 -12.51 -0.20 11.92
C PRO A 16 -11.34 -1.12 11.55
N ILE A 17 -11.58 -2.40 11.25
CA ILE A 17 -10.53 -3.36 10.87
C ILE A 17 -9.72 -2.90 9.65
N TRP A 18 -10.30 -2.12 8.75
CA TRP A 18 -9.63 -1.64 7.54
C TRP A 18 -8.50 -0.64 7.85
N ARG A 19 -8.68 0.16 8.91
CA ARG A 19 -7.77 1.25 9.31
C ARG A 19 -6.96 0.94 10.57
N GLY A 20 -7.40 -0.03 11.37
CA GLY A 20 -6.77 -0.37 12.64
C GLY A 20 -6.96 0.71 13.72
N PRO A 21 -6.32 0.53 14.89
CA PRO A 21 -6.37 1.49 16.00
C PRO A 21 -5.54 2.75 15.68
N LEU A 22 -5.56 3.73 16.58
CA LEU A 22 -4.67 4.89 16.49
C LEU A 22 -3.19 4.47 16.69
N PRO A 23 -2.25 5.11 15.97
CA PRO A 23 -0.83 4.80 16.09
C PRO A 23 -0.24 5.27 17.43
N SER A 24 0.64 4.44 17.99
CA SER A 24 1.31 4.66 19.28
C SER A 24 2.16 5.94 19.31
N ASN A 25 2.81 6.27 18.20
CA ASN A 25 3.62 7.48 18.02
C ASN A 25 2.78 8.74 17.72
N GLY A 26 1.45 8.61 17.63
CA GLY A 26 0.55 9.72 17.31
C GLY A 26 0.60 10.20 15.86
N VAL A 27 1.37 9.56 14.98
CA VAL A 27 1.56 9.93 13.56
C VAL A 27 1.02 8.86 12.61
N MET A 28 1.66 7.69 12.58
CA MET A 28 1.31 6.56 11.71
C MET A 28 1.91 5.24 12.22
N HIS A 29 1.28 4.11 11.90
CA HIS A 29 1.84 2.80 12.16
C HIS A 29 3.09 2.58 11.30
N VAL A 30 4.12 1.97 11.89
CA VAL A 30 5.39 1.71 11.18
C VAL A 30 5.68 0.23 11.21
N ASP A 31 5.79 -0.41 12.36
CA ASP A 31 6.10 -1.84 12.44
C ASP A 31 4.82 -2.68 12.61
N GLU A 32 3.76 -2.05 13.10
CA GLU A 32 2.48 -2.68 13.36
C GLU A 32 1.79 -3.12 12.06
N CYS A 33 1.28 -4.36 12.06
CA CYS A 33 0.55 -4.95 10.93
C CYS A 33 -0.97 -4.88 11.15
N VAL A 34 -1.49 -3.66 11.35
CA VAL A 34 -2.90 -3.42 11.75
C VAL A 34 -3.73 -2.65 10.72
N GLU A 35 -3.15 -2.32 9.57
CA GLU A 35 -3.84 -1.66 8.45
C GLU A 35 -3.98 -2.62 7.26
N PHE A 36 -5.02 -2.45 6.43
CA PHE A 36 -5.24 -3.32 5.27
C PHE A 36 -4.03 -3.42 4.33
N HIS A 37 -3.33 -2.31 4.07
CA HIS A 37 -2.16 -2.34 3.19
C HIS A 37 -1.05 -3.28 3.68
N ARG A 38 -0.94 -3.54 4.99
CA ARG A 38 0.01 -4.51 5.55
C ARG A 38 -0.37 -5.95 5.21
N LEU A 39 -1.67 -6.26 5.28
CA LEU A 39 -2.19 -7.55 4.81
C LEU A 39 -1.93 -7.71 3.30
N TRP A 40 -2.18 -6.65 2.52
CA TRP A 40 -1.92 -6.66 1.08
C TRP A 40 -0.43 -6.85 0.76
N SER A 41 0.49 -6.24 1.51
CA SER A 41 1.92 -6.49 1.37
C SER A 41 2.31 -7.96 1.61
N ALA A 42 1.65 -8.64 2.56
CA ALA A 42 1.85 -10.07 2.78
C ALA A 42 1.30 -10.90 1.61
N MET A 43 0.11 -10.57 1.09
CA MET A 43 -0.45 -11.21 -0.10
C MET A 43 0.46 -10.99 -1.32
N GLN A 44 0.98 -9.78 -1.49
CA GLN A 44 1.96 -9.44 -2.53
C GLN A 44 3.22 -10.26 -2.43
N PHE A 45 3.75 -10.39 -1.23
CA PHE A 45 4.90 -11.26 -1.01
C PHE A 45 4.61 -12.69 -1.49
N VAL A 46 3.44 -13.24 -1.18
CA VAL A 46 3.06 -14.59 -1.62
C VAL A 46 2.97 -14.70 -3.14
N TYR A 47 2.22 -13.82 -3.81
CA TYR A 47 2.02 -13.96 -5.26
C TYR A 47 3.23 -13.56 -6.11
N CYS A 48 4.21 -12.86 -5.51
CA CYS A 48 5.50 -12.61 -6.12
C CYS A 48 6.40 -13.86 -6.14
N ILE A 49 6.17 -14.85 -5.27
CA ILE A 49 6.99 -16.08 -5.22
C ILE A 49 6.92 -16.79 -6.59
N PRO A 50 8.06 -17.06 -7.25
CA PRO A 50 8.08 -17.84 -8.47
C PRO A 50 7.58 -19.27 -8.24
N VAL A 51 6.69 -19.74 -9.10
CA VAL A 51 6.17 -21.12 -9.09
C VAL A 51 6.96 -22.01 -10.05
N GLY A 52 6.73 -23.33 -9.97
CA GLY A 52 7.34 -24.31 -10.87
C GLY A 52 6.90 -24.14 -12.33
N ALA A 53 7.68 -24.70 -13.27
CA ALA A 53 7.46 -24.51 -14.71
C ALA A 53 6.11 -25.03 -15.23
N HIS A 54 5.43 -25.90 -14.48
CA HIS A 54 4.15 -26.50 -14.83
C HIS A 54 3.01 -26.07 -13.90
N GLU A 55 3.24 -25.05 -13.07
CA GLU A 55 2.25 -24.48 -12.18
C GLU A 55 1.73 -23.15 -12.74
N PHE A 56 0.45 -22.85 -12.46
CA PHE A 56 -0.14 -21.59 -12.88
C PHE A 56 0.28 -20.44 -11.95
N THR A 57 0.63 -19.31 -12.54
CA THR A 57 0.91 -18.07 -11.79
C THR A 57 -0.38 -17.33 -11.41
N VAL A 58 -0.27 -16.39 -10.47
CA VAL A 58 -1.44 -15.58 -10.04
C VAL A 58 -2.06 -14.83 -11.21
N GLU A 59 -1.24 -14.29 -12.10
CA GLU A 59 -1.66 -13.52 -13.26
C GLU A 59 -2.34 -14.39 -14.34
N GLN A 60 -2.05 -15.70 -14.38
CA GLN A 60 -2.78 -16.65 -15.23
C GLN A 60 -4.15 -17.01 -14.62
N CYS A 61 -4.23 -17.09 -13.29
CA CYS A 61 -5.46 -17.49 -12.59
C CYS A 61 -6.47 -16.35 -12.43
N PHE A 62 -6.01 -15.14 -12.13
CA PHE A 62 -6.86 -14.01 -11.73
C PHE A 62 -6.70 -12.75 -12.60
N GLY A 63 -5.69 -12.72 -13.48
CA GLY A 63 -5.34 -11.53 -14.26
C GLY A 63 -5.09 -10.30 -13.39
N ASP A 64 -5.30 -9.12 -13.97
CA ASP A 64 -5.05 -7.84 -13.28
C ASP A 64 -6.17 -7.48 -12.28
N GLY A 65 -7.32 -8.16 -12.35
CA GLY A 65 -8.48 -7.88 -11.50
C GLY A 65 -8.18 -7.98 -10.00
N LEU A 66 -7.31 -8.91 -9.61
CA LEU A 66 -6.80 -9.04 -8.24
C LEU A 66 -6.10 -7.76 -7.78
N HIS A 67 -5.21 -7.23 -8.63
CA HIS A 67 -4.44 -6.02 -8.33
C HIS A 67 -5.32 -4.77 -8.31
N TRP A 68 -6.27 -4.67 -9.24
CA TRP A 68 -7.27 -3.61 -9.26
C TRP A 68 -8.07 -3.58 -7.96
N ALA A 69 -8.51 -4.73 -7.46
CA ALA A 69 -9.26 -4.82 -6.20
C ALA A 69 -8.41 -4.38 -4.99
N GLY A 70 -7.20 -4.93 -4.84
CA GLY A 70 -6.32 -4.60 -3.72
C GLY A 70 -5.89 -3.13 -3.70
N CYS A 71 -5.44 -2.62 -4.86
CA CYS A 71 -5.04 -1.22 -5.01
C CYS A 71 -6.22 -0.27 -4.79
N MET A 72 -7.42 -0.62 -5.27
CA MET A 72 -8.63 0.17 -5.01
C MET A 72 -8.90 0.30 -3.52
N ILE A 73 -8.88 -0.80 -2.75
CA ILE A 73 -9.12 -0.74 -1.30
C ILE A 73 -8.06 0.15 -0.63
N ILE A 74 -6.78 -0.03 -0.98
CA ILE A 74 -5.68 0.80 -0.44
C ILE A 74 -5.87 2.29 -0.77
N SER A 75 -6.25 2.63 -2.00
CA SER A 75 -6.52 4.01 -2.41
C SER A 75 -7.71 4.61 -1.67
N LEU A 76 -8.82 3.88 -1.55
CA LEU A 76 -10.04 4.36 -0.90
C LEU A 76 -9.85 4.57 0.61
N LEU A 77 -8.94 3.81 1.24
CA LEU A 77 -8.55 3.98 2.64
C LEU A 77 -7.46 5.05 2.85
N GLY A 78 -6.92 5.65 1.78
CA GLY A 78 -5.83 6.63 1.87
C GLY A 78 -4.52 6.02 2.40
N GLN A 79 -4.28 4.74 2.13
CA GLN A 79 -3.13 3.98 2.64
C GLN A 79 -1.97 3.86 1.65
N GLN A 80 -2.15 4.27 0.38
CA GLN A 80 -1.16 4.06 -0.69
C GLN A 80 0.25 4.54 -0.33
N ARG A 81 0.40 5.80 0.14
CA ARG A 81 1.74 6.33 0.46
C ARG A 81 2.46 5.52 1.54
N ARG A 82 1.70 4.95 2.49
CA ARG A 82 2.27 4.09 3.55
C ARG A 82 2.64 2.73 2.96
N PHE A 83 1.79 2.16 2.11
CA PHE A 83 2.10 0.94 1.36
C PHE A 83 3.41 1.08 0.58
N ASP A 84 3.58 2.15 -0.21
CA ASP A 84 4.76 2.36 -1.05
C ASP A 84 6.08 2.39 -0.26
N ILE A 85 6.03 2.88 0.99
CA ILE A 85 7.19 3.00 1.88
C ILE A 85 7.43 1.70 2.66
N LEU A 86 6.36 1.02 3.07
CA LEU A 86 6.40 -0.05 4.06
C LEU A 86 6.23 -1.46 3.48
N ASP A 87 5.95 -1.60 2.18
CA ASP A 87 5.75 -2.89 1.54
C ASP A 87 7.00 -3.79 1.61
N PHE A 88 6.78 -5.05 2.03
CA PHE A 88 7.85 -6.03 2.21
C PHE A 88 8.58 -6.36 0.91
N SER A 89 7.83 -6.50 -0.18
CA SER A 89 8.38 -6.85 -1.49
C SER A 89 9.18 -5.68 -2.06
N TYR A 90 8.67 -4.46 -1.96
CA TYR A 90 9.37 -3.26 -2.42
C TYR A 90 10.67 -3.03 -1.63
N HIS A 91 10.67 -3.31 -0.33
CA HIS A 91 11.89 -3.29 0.47
C HIS A 91 12.91 -4.34 0.01
N LEU A 92 12.47 -5.59 -0.22
CA LEU A 92 13.34 -6.67 -0.73
C LEU A 92 13.98 -6.29 -2.07
N LEU A 93 13.18 -5.79 -3.02
CA LEU A 93 13.66 -5.31 -4.31
C LEU A 93 14.71 -4.19 -4.16
N LYS A 94 14.46 -3.24 -3.25
CA LYS A 94 15.37 -2.11 -2.99
C LYS A 94 16.74 -2.59 -2.49
N VAL A 95 16.75 -3.52 -1.53
CA VAL A 95 17.99 -4.07 -0.97
C VAL A 95 18.73 -4.93 -2.00
N GLN A 96 18.02 -5.79 -2.73
CA GLN A 96 18.63 -6.62 -3.77
C GLN A 96 19.23 -5.78 -4.91
N LYS A 97 18.57 -4.69 -5.31
CA LYS A 97 19.14 -3.75 -6.31
C LYS A 97 20.43 -3.10 -5.82
N HIS A 98 20.57 -2.91 -4.51
CA HIS A 98 21.76 -2.30 -3.92
C HIS A 98 22.93 -3.29 -3.83
N ASP A 99 22.71 -4.52 -3.35
CA ASP A 99 23.79 -5.49 -3.12
C ASP A 99 24.03 -6.45 -4.30
N GLY A 100 23.08 -6.57 -5.22
CA GLY A 100 23.16 -7.42 -6.40
C GLY A 100 23.17 -8.91 -6.11
N LYS A 101 22.83 -9.35 -4.88
CA LYS A 101 22.89 -10.77 -4.53
C LYS A 101 21.85 -11.59 -5.28
N ASP A 102 22.22 -12.80 -5.65
CA ASP A 102 21.33 -13.79 -6.26
C ASP A 102 21.59 -15.16 -5.63
N GLU A 103 20.71 -15.54 -4.71
CA GLU A 103 20.82 -16.75 -3.91
C GLU A 103 19.48 -17.52 -3.94
N MET A 104 19.55 -18.81 -3.61
CA MET A 104 18.36 -19.63 -3.39
C MET A 104 18.00 -19.62 -1.91
N ILE A 105 16.94 -18.90 -1.53
CA ILE A 105 16.50 -18.78 -0.14
C ILE A 105 15.19 -19.55 0.02
N LYS A 106 15.18 -20.61 0.85
CA LYS A 106 13.98 -21.46 1.04
C LYS A 106 13.35 -21.93 -0.28
N SER A 107 14.19 -22.37 -1.22
CA SER A 107 13.79 -22.78 -2.58
C SER A 107 13.24 -21.66 -3.47
N VAL A 108 13.33 -20.39 -3.04
CA VAL A 108 12.96 -19.23 -3.84
C VAL A 108 14.21 -18.63 -4.50
N PRO A 109 14.31 -18.62 -5.83
CA PRO A 109 15.37 -17.91 -6.55
C PRO A 109 15.21 -16.41 -6.38
N LEU A 110 16.13 -15.76 -5.65
CA LEU A 110 16.05 -14.36 -5.29
C LEU A 110 15.93 -13.45 -6.52
N LYS A 111 16.73 -13.69 -7.57
CA LYS A 111 16.65 -12.86 -8.79
C LYS A 111 15.28 -12.94 -9.47
N LYS A 112 14.70 -14.14 -9.60
CA LYS A 112 13.35 -14.30 -10.19
C LYS A 112 12.27 -13.68 -9.31
N MET A 113 12.41 -13.76 -7.99
CA MET A 113 11.49 -13.13 -7.04
C MET A 113 11.47 -11.61 -7.25
N VAL A 114 12.62 -10.95 -7.22
CA VAL A 114 12.69 -9.48 -7.36
C VAL A 114 12.29 -8.99 -8.76
N ASP A 115 12.54 -9.79 -9.79
CA ASP A 115 12.05 -9.48 -11.14
C ASP A 115 10.51 -9.55 -11.22
N ARG A 116 9.87 -10.49 -10.51
CA ARG A 116 8.39 -10.52 -10.37
C ARG A 116 7.88 -9.35 -9.55
N ILE A 117 8.52 -9.03 -8.42
CA ILE A 117 8.17 -7.86 -7.60
C ILE A 117 8.19 -6.59 -8.43
N HIS A 118 9.24 -6.38 -9.23
CA HIS A 118 9.35 -5.19 -10.08
C HIS A 118 8.20 -5.08 -11.09
N LYS A 119 7.76 -6.19 -11.69
CA LYS A 119 6.62 -6.20 -12.62
C LYS A 119 5.32 -5.79 -11.92
N PHE A 120 5.04 -6.35 -10.74
CA PHE A 120 3.85 -5.99 -9.97
C PHE A 120 3.92 -4.59 -9.39
N GLN A 121 5.11 -4.10 -9.06
CA GLN A 121 5.31 -2.70 -8.67
C GLN A 121 4.85 -1.75 -9.78
N VAL A 122 5.31 -1.98 -11.02
CA VAL A 122 4.89 -1.18 -12.18
C VAL A 122 3.37 -1.24 -12.40
N LEU A 123 2.78 -2.44 -12.32
CA LEU A 123 1.33 -2.62 -12.44
C LEU A 123 0.56 -1.85 -11.35
N ASN A 124 0.98 -1.97 -10.10
CA ASN A 124 0.35 -1.27 -8.98
C ASN A 124 0.46 0.26 -9.16
N ASP A 125 1.62 0.77 -9.55
CA ASP A 125 1.84 2.20 -9.79
C ASP A 125 0.92 2.74 -10.90
N GLU A 126 0.71 1.98 -11.97
CA GLU A 126 -0.22 2.32 -13.04
C GLU A 126 -1.67 2.36 -12.54
N ILE A 127 -2.10 1.33 -11.81
CA ILE A 127 -3.45 1.24 -11.24
C ILE A 127 -3.68 2.41 -10.28
N TYR A 128 -2.74 2.71 -9.39
CA TYR A 128 -2.81 3.83 -8.47
C TYR A 128 -2.89 5.18 -9.20
N ALA A 129 -2.11 5.37 -10.27
CA ALA A 129 -2.17 6.58 -11.08
C ALA A 129 -3.58 6.80 -11.66
N ILE A 130 -4.21 5.73 -12.17
CA ILE A 130 -5.56 5.79 -12.71
C ILE A 130 -6.59 6.07 -11.60
N LEU A 131 -6.57 5.31 -10.51
CA LEU A 131 -7.49 5.48 -9.39
C LEU A 131 -7.43 6.90 -8.82
N ASN A 132 -6.22 7.41 -8.58
CA ASN A 132 -6.02 8.76 -8.04
C ASN A 132 -6.48 9.86 -9.01
N LYS A 133 -6.33 9.65 -10.32
CA LYS A 133 -6.84 10.59 -11.33
C LYS A 133 -8.37 10.73 -11.23
N TYR A 134 -9.09 9.62 -11.10
CA TYR A 134 -10.54 9.66 -10.97
C TYR A 134 -11.01 10.15 -9.60
N LEU A 135 -10.32 9.79 -8.51
CA LEU A 135 -10.68 10.25 -7.16
C LEU A 135 -10.55 11.76 -6.97
N LYS A 136 -9.56 12.39 -7.61
CA LYS A 136 -9.38 13.86 -7.59
C LYS A 136 -10.36 14.63 -8.47
N SER A 137 -11.01 13.96 -9.44
CA SER A 137 -11.91 14.62 -10.38
C SER A 137 -13.24 15.06 -9.75
N GLY A 138 -13.56 14.54 -8.55
CA GLY A 138 -14.79 14.83 -7.81
C GLY A 138 -14.70 16.02 -6.85
N ASP A 139 -13.51 16.57 -6.65
CA ASP A 139 -13.22 17.60 -5.65
C ASP A 139 -13.57 19.03 -6.13
N GLY A 140 -14.69 19.16 -6.84
CA GLY A 140 -15.20 20.43 -7.38
C GLY A 140 -15.59 21.44 -6.28
N GLU A 141 -14.87 22.56 -6.26
CA GLU A 141 -15.20 23.90 -5.73
C GLU A 141 -15.63 24.11 -4.26
N ASN A 142 -15.84 23.08 -3.43
CA ASN A 142 -16.34 23.27 -2.05
C ASN A 142 -15.65 22.43 -0.96
N ILE A 143 -14.36 22.12 -1.11
CA ILE A 143 -13.61 21.48 -0.02
C ILE A 143 -13.05 22.55 0.91
N PRO A 144 -13.48 22.62 2.19
CA PRO A 144 -12.80 23.45 3.17
C PRO A 144 -11.33 23.03 3.23
N VAL A 145 -10.41 23.99 3.22
CA VAL A 145 -8.95 23.80 3.26
C VAL A 145 -8.60 22.52 4.03
N GLU A 146 -7.99 21.56 3.33
CA GLU A 146 -7.66 20.23 3.88
C GLU A 146 -6.96 20.43 5.24
N HIS A 147 -7.64 20.11 6.33
CA HIS A 147 -7.13 20.41 7.67
C HIS A 147 -6.01 19.42 7.97
N VAL A 148 -4.78 19.80 7.64
CA VAL A 148 -3.60 18.99 7.93
C VAL A 148 -3.40 18.97 9.44
N ARG A 149 -3.15 17.77 9.99
CA ARG A 149 -2.87 17.61 11.41
C ARG A 149 -1.53 18.27 11.75
N CYS A 150 -1.57 19.26 12.64
CA CYS A 150 -0.39 19.94 13.17
C CYS A 150 0.15 19.23 14.42
N PHE A 151 1.46 19.34 14.64
CA PHE A 151 2.14 18.87 15.85
C PHE A 151 2.67 20.07 16.63
N GLN A 152 2.51 20.06 17.95
CA GLN A 152 2.99 21.13 18.80
C GLN A 152 4.52 21.05 18.93
N PRO A 153 5.25 22.18 18.87
CA PRO A 153 6.68 22.19 19.15
C PRO A 153 6.94 21.84 20.63
N PRO A 154 8.18 21.44 20.99
CA PRO A 154 8.56 21.25 22.38
C PRO A 154 8.28 22.51 23.21
N ILE A 155 7.53 22.37 24.30
CA ILE A 155 7.21 23.47 25.22
C ILE A 155 8.19 23.43 26.39
N HIS A 156 8.84 24.57 26.67
CA HIS A 156 9.74 24.68 27.82
C HIS A 156 8.94 24.56 29.13
N GLN A 157 9.45 23.80 30.11
CA GLN A 157 8.74 23.48 31.36
C GLN A 157 8.26 24.72 32.13
N SER A 158 8.99 25.83 32.06
CA SER A 158 8.61 27.09 32.70
C SER A 158 7.31 27.68 32.15
N LEU A 159 6.94 27.36 30.91
CA LEU A 159 5.70 27.81 30.26
C LEU A 159 4.57 26.77 30.39
N ALA A 160 4.89 25.52 30.74
CA ALA A 160 3.93 24.43 30.87
C ALA A 160 3.28 24.33 32.28
N SER A 161 3.76 25.12 33.24
CA SER A 161 3.38 25.04 34.66
C SER A 161 2.45 26.18 35.13
N ASN A 162 2.04 27.08 34.22
CA ASN A 162 1.05 28.14 34.46
C ASN A 162 -0.27 27.77 33.78
#